data_AF-A0A947QTL8-F1
#
_entry.id   AF-A0A947QTL8-F1
#
_cell.length_a   1.000
_cell.length_b   1.000
_cell.length_c   1.000
_cell.angle_alpha   90.00
_cell.angle_beta   90.00
_cell.angle_gamma   90.00
#
_symmetry.space_group_name_H-M   'P 1'
#
loop_
_entity.id
_entity.type
_entity.pdbx_description
1 polymer ?
#
loop_
_entity_poly.entity_id
_entity_poly.type
_entity_poly.pdbx_seq_one_letter_code
_entity_poly.pdbx_strand_id
1 'polypeptide(L)' 'MKRNDIIALHQLTIEELTEKLAKLEAELNLARLEIKAGKRKNTHSRLMADNIARIKTILGQKNKDLLWQKSQASGEKS' A
#
# COMPACT_ATOMS: atom_id res chain seq x y z
N MET A 1 11.54 4.06 -0.14
CA MET A 1 11.00 4.75 1.04
C MET A 1 12.04 4.73 2.15
N LYS A 2 12.17 5.83 2.88
CA LYS A 2 12.92 5.92 4.14
C LYS A 2 12.09 5.31 5.28
N ARG A 3 12.74 4.99 6.40
CA ARG A 3 12.09 4.40 7.59
C ARG A 3 10.93 5.26 8.11
N ASN A 4 11.08 6.58 8.06
CA ASN A 4 10.05 7.54 8.47
C ASN A 4 8.79 7.43 7.61
N ASP A 5 8.94 7.15 6.31
CA ASP A 5 7.79 7.01 5.40
C ASP A 5 6.95 5.78 5.76
N ILE A 6 7.56 4.71 6.27
CA ILE A 6 6.85 3.49 6.68
C ILE A 6 6.03 3.75 7.95
N ILE A 7 6.62 4.46 8.93
CA ILE A 7 5.89 4.84 10.16
C ILE A 7 4.68 5.70 9.81
N ALA A 8 4.84 6.65 8.89
CA ALA A 8 3.74 7.47 8.40
C ALA A 8 2.63 6.62 7.74
N LEU A 9 2.96 5.57 6.98
CA LEU A 9 1.96 4.66 6.41
C LEU A 9 1.13 3.93 7.48
N HIS A 10 1.70 3.59 8.62
CA HIS A 10 0.94 2.95 9.70
C HIS A 10 -0.07 3.88 10.38
N GLN A 11 0.17 5.20 10.34
CA GLN A 11 -0.72 6.20 10.91
C GLN A 11 -1.92 6.51 10.01
N LEU A 12 -1.83 6.22 8.72
CA LEU A 12 -2.92 6.44 7.77
C LEU A 12 -4.09 5.48 8.01
N THR A 13 -5.28 5.93 7.64
CA THR A 13 -6.50 5.12 7.58
C THR A 13 -6.44 4.12 6.41
N ILE A 14 -7.37 3.15 6.43
CA ILE A 14 -7.50 2.17 5.32
C ILE A 14 -7.83 2.88 4.01
N GLU A 15 -8.67 3.91 4.05
CA GLU A 15 -9.08 4.69 2.87
C GLU A 15 -7.88 5.43 2.27
N GLU A 16 -7.13 6.16 3.09
CA GLU A 16 -5.93 6.89 2.64
C GLU A 16 -4.86 5.94 2.08
N LEU A 17 -4.67 4.76 2.69
CA LEU A 17 -3.76 3.75 2.17
C LEU A 17 -4.23 3.18 0.83
N THR A 18 -5.54 3.02 0.65
CA THR A 18 -6.13 2.53 -0.61
C THR A 18 -5.98 3.56 -1.72
N GLU A 19 -6.22 4.83 -1.43
CA GLU A 19 -6.01 5.92 -2.40
C GLU A 19 -4.53 6.02 -2.80
N LYS A 20 -3.63 5.95 -1.82
CA LYS A 20 -2.18 5.99 -2.05
C LYS A 20 -1.70 4.79 -2.85
N LEU A 21 -2.28 3.61 -2.61
CA LEU A 21 -2.03 2.40 -3.39
C LEU A 21 -2.43 2.60 -4.86
N ALA A 22 -3.65 3.09 -5.12
CA ALA A 22 -4.15 3.31 -6.47
C ALA A 22 -3.26 4.30 -7.26
N LYS A 23 -2.83 5.39 -6.62
CA LYS A 23 -1.90 6.37 -7.21
C LYS A 23 -0.57 5.72 -7.60
N LEU A 24 0.03 4.95 -6.70
CA LEU A 24 1.31 4.28 -6.97
C LEU A 24 1.21 3.21 -8.06
N GLU A 25 0.09 2.48 -8.13
CA GLU A 25 -0.16 1.51 -9.19
C GLU A 25 -0.31 2.20 -10.56
N ALA A 26 -1.00 3.34 -10.61
CA ALA A 26 -1.11 4.16 -11.83
C ALA A 26 0.26 4.68 -12.29
N GLU A 27 1.06 5.23 -11.36
CA GLU A 27 2.43 5.69 -11.65
C GLU A 27 3.32 4.56 -12.16
N LEU A 28 3.24 3.37 -11.54
CA LEU A 28 4.01 2.21 -11.97
C LEU A 28 3.62 1.77 -13.37
N ASN A 29 2.33 1.77 -13.69
CA ASN A 29 1.84 1.42 -15.03
C ASN A 29 2.31 2.44 -16.06
N LEU A 30 2.24 3.73 -15.77
CA LEU A 30 2.79 4.77 -16.63
C LEU A 30 4.30 4.58 -16.85
N ALA A 31 5.06 4.37 -15.78
CA ALA A 31 6.49 4.13 -15.85
C ALA A 31 6.83 2.88 -16.70
N ARG A 32 6.05 1.80 -16.59
CA ARG A 32 6.20 0.60 -17.44
C ARG A 32 5.97 0.91 -18.92
N LEU A 33 4.96 1.72 -19.23
CA LEU A 33 4.70 2.15 -20.61
C LEU A 33 5.84 3.01 -21.16
N GLU A 34 6.34 3.96 -20.36
CA GLU A 34 7.48 4.81 -20.74
C GLU A 34 8.76 4.00 -20.95
N ILE A 35 9.04 3.01 -20.11
CA ILE A 35 10.17 2.09 -20.26
C ILE A 35 10.02 1.31 -21.57
N LYS A 36 8.83 0.76 -21.85
CA LYS A 36 8.55 0.03 -23.09
C LYS A 36 8.71 0.92 -24.33
N ALA A 37 8.36 2.20 -24.21
CA ALA A 37 8.55 3.20 -25.25
C ALA A 37 10.00 3.72 -25.35
N GLY A 38 10.94 3.22 -24.54
CA GLY A 38 12.33 3.64 -24.53
C GLY A 38 12.57 5.04 -23.93
N LYS A 39 11.55 5.67 -23.33
CA LYS A 39 11.60 7.04 -22.80
C LYS A 39 12.19 7.13 -21.39
N ARG A 40 12.33 6.00 -20.69
CA ARG A 40 12.77 5.97 -19.28
C ARG A 40 13.62 4.74 -18.97
N LYS A 41 14.63 4.90 -18.10
CA LYS A 41 15.46 3.79 -17.59
C LYS A 41 14.70 2.99 -16.53
N ASN A 42 14.93 1.67 -16.49
CA ASN A 42 14.22 0.71 -15.62
C ASN A 42 14.59 0.80 -14.12
N THR A 43 15.41 1.75 -13.71
CA THR A 43 15.90 1.85 -12.32
C THR A 43 14.81 2.26 -11.31
N HIS A 44 13.78 2.99 -11.74
CA HIS A 44 12.73 3.50 -10.85
C HIS A 44 11.56 2.53 -10.58
N SER A 45 11.32 1.57 -11.49
CA SER A 45 10.15 0.68 -11.42
C SER A 45 10.19 -0.29 -10.24
N ARG A 46 11.39 -0.77 -9.88
CA ARG A 46 11.59 -1.70 -8.75
C ARG A 46 11.27 -1.06 -7.41
N LEU A 47 11.71 0.19 -7.20
CA LEU A 47 11.43 0.93 -5.97
C LEU A 47 9.94 1.19 -5.78
N MET A 48 9.22 1.47 -6.87
CA MET A 48 7.77 1.64 -6.83
C MET A 48 7.04 0.33 -6.51
N ALA A 49 7.46 -0.79 -7.11
CA ALA A 49 6.90 -2.10 -6.81
C ALA A 49 7.08 -2.50 -5.33
N ASP A 50 8.26 -2.25 -4.76
CA ASP A 50 8.53 -2.51 -3.34
C ASP A 50 7.65 -1.64 -2.42
N ASN A 51 7.41 -0.38 -2.78
CA ASN A 51 6.53 0.51 -2.00
C ASN A 51 5.08 0.03 -2.05
N ILE A 52 4.59 -0.41 -3.21
CA ILE A 52 3.25 -1.00 -3.38
C ILE A 52 3.11 -2.24 -2.50
N ALA A 53 4.11 -3.13 -2.51
CA ALA A 53 4.10 -4.33 -1.67
C ALA A 53 3.98 -3.99 -0.17
N ARG A 54 4.75 -2.98 0.29
CA ARG A 54 4.66 -2.52 1.69
C ARG A 54 3.27 -2.01 2.05
N ILE A 55 2.65 -1.18 1.20
CA ILE A 55 1.29 -0.65 1.45
C ILE A 55 0.27 -1.79 1.51
N LYS A 56 0.36 -2.77 0.60
CA LYS A 56 -0.51 -3.96 0.61
C LYS A 56 -0.37 -4.76 1.91
N THR A 57 0.85 -4.92 2.41
CA THR A 57 1.10 -5.59 3.71
C THR A 57 0.44 -4.84 4.87
N ILE A 58 0.59 -3.52 4.93
CA ILE A 58 -0.01 -2.69 6.00
C ILE A 58 -1.54 -2.74 5.93
N LEU A 59 -2.12 -2.63 4.74
CA LEU A 59 -3.56 -2.79 4.52
C LEU A 59 -4.06 -4.16 5.00
N GLY A 60 -3.33 -5.23 4.65
CA GLY A 60 -3.64 -6.58 5.10
C GLY A 60 -3.62 -6.73 6.62
N GLN A 61 -2.62 -6.13 7.28
CA GLN A 61 -2.54 -6.12 8.74
C GLN A 61 -3.72 -5.37 9.37
N LYS A 62 -4.00 -4.15 8.91
CA LYS A 62 -5.11 -3.33 9.43
C LYS A 62 -6.47 -4.02 9.25
N ASN A 63 -6.69 -4.69 8.12
CA ASN A 63 -7.92 -5.45 7.89
C ASN A 63 -8.05 -6.64 8.86
N LYS A 64 -6.96 -7.37 9.12
CA LYS A 64 -6.97 -8.46 10.11
C LYS A 64 -7.28 -7.95 11.51
N ASP A 65 -6.65 -6.85 11.92
CA ASP A 65 -6.88 -6.23 13.23
C ASP A 65 -8.35 -5.78 13.38
N LEU A 66 -8.93 -5.20 12.32
CA LEU A 66 -10.33 -4.77 12.31
C LEU A 66 -11.31 -5.94 12.36
N LEU A 67 -11.02 -7.04 11.66
CA LEU A 67 -11.82 -8.27 11.74
C LEU A 67 -11.72 -8.91 13.13
N TRP A 68 -10.53 -8.91 13.74
CA TRP A 68 -10.33 -9.41 15.10
C TRP A 68 -11.08 -8.58 16.14
N GLN A 69 -11.04 -7.24 16.04
CA GLN A 69 -11.82 -6.36 16.92
C GLN A 69 -13.33 -6.60 16.79
N LYS A 70 -13.83 -6.79 15.55
CA LYS A 70 -15.24 -7.11 15.30
C LYS A 70 -15.67 -8.44 15.93
N SER A 71 -14.81 -9.46 15.90
CA SER A 71 -15.13 -10.76 16.49
C SER A 71 -15.22 -10.71 18.02
N GLN A 72 -14.37 -9.90 18.67
CA GLN A 72 -14.45 -9.67 20.12
C GLN A 72 -15.74 -8.92 20.51
N ALA A 73 -16.11 -7.87 19.76
CA ALA A 73 -17.32 -7.09 20.04
C ALA A 73 -18.63 -7.88 19.85
N SER A 74 -18.63 -8.95 19.05
CA SER A 74 -19.79 -9.84 18.88
C SER A 74 -19.91 -10.92 19.95
N GLY A 75 -18.81 -11.26 20.64
CA GLY A 75 -18.77 -12.34 21.64
C GLY A 75 -19.29 -11.93 23.03
N GLU A 76 -19.50 -10.64 23.27
CA GLU A 76 -19.87 -10.09 24.59
C GLU A 76 -21.39 -9.91 24.78
N LYS A 77 -22.21 -10.43 23.85
CA LYS A 77 -23.69 -10.37 23.90
C LYS A 77 -24.37 -11.74 24.11
N SER A 78 -23.71 -12.71 24.74
CA SER A 78 -24.29 -14.03 25.05
C SER A 78 -24.26 -14.34 26.53
#